data_AF-A0A2N4URV0-F1
#
_entry.id   AF-A0A2N4URV0-F1
#
_cell.length_a   1.000
_cell.length_b   1.000
_cell.length_c   1.000
_cell.angle_alpha   90.00
_cell.angle_beta   90.00
_cell.angle_gamma   90.00
#
_symmetry.space_group_name_H-M   'P 1'
#
loop_
_entity.id
_entity.type
_entity.pdbx_description
1 polymer ?
#
loop_
_entity_poly.entity_id
_entity_poly.type
_entity_poly.pdbx_seq_one_letter_code
_entity_poly.pdbx_strand_id
1 'polypeptide(L)' 'MMKLDFSQLNKQAKQSFSNQHAVIKKVMQGKVVACEKCGQPLVLITPEQSEQPGIGCIKGCTFISLEFA' A
#
# COMPACT_ATOMS: atom_id res chain seq x y z
N MET A 1 12.86 25.51 26.53
CA MET A 1 11.75 24.73 25.94
C MET A 1 12.19 24.21 24.59
N MET A 2 12.43 22.90 24.47
CA MET A 2 12.77 22.27 23.19
C MET A 2 11.48 22.19 22.37
N LYS A 3 11.39 22.95 21.27
CA LYS A 3 10.27 22.83 20.32
C LYS A 3 10.42 21.49 19.61
N LEU A 4 9.45 20.60 19.77
CA LEU A 4 9.37 19.37 19.01
C LEU A 4 9.07 19.73 17.54
N ASP A 5 10.02 19.46 16.64
CA ASP A 5 9.85 19.66 15.21
C ASP A 5 9.33 18.37 14.55
N PHE A 6 8.06 18.40 14.14
CA PHE A 6 7.37 17.29 13.45
C PHE A 6 7.37 17.45 11.93
N SER A 7 8.04 18.46 11.39
CA SER A 7 7.98 18.80 9.95
C SER A 7 8.46 17.65 9.07
N GLN A 8 9.53 16.95 9.50
CA GLN A 8 10.04 15.79 8.77
C GLN A 8 9.07 14.61 8.80
N LEU A 9 8.46 14.32 9.95
CA LEU A 9 7.46 13.27 10.10
C LEU A 9 6.24 13.53 9.22
N ASN A 10 5.75 14.77 9.19
CA ASN A 10 4.63 15.18 8.33
C ASN A 10 4.96 15.01 6.84
N LYS A 11 6.18 15.37 6.43
CA LYS A 11 6.64 15.18 5.04
C LYS A 11 6.71 13.69 4.67
N GLN A 12 7.25 12.86 5.56
CA GLN A 12 7.32 11.41 5.38
C GLN A 12 5.93 10.78 5.28
N ALA A 13 5.00 11.17 6.15
CA ALA A 13 3.62 10.70 6.11
C ALA A 13 2.92 11.04 4.79
N LYS A 14 3.07 12.29 4.32
CA LYS A 14 2.50 12.72 3.02
C LYS A 14 3.08 11.94 1.85
N GLN A 15 4.39 11.71 1.85
CA GLN A 15 5.04 10.90 0.81
C GLN A 15 4.56 9.46 0.83
N SER A 16 4.46 8.86 2.02
CA SER A 16 3.95 7.49 2.19
C SER A 16 2.54 7.34 1.66
N PHE A 17 1.64 8.27 1.98
CA PHE A 17 0.27 8.29 1.46
C PHE A 17 0.23 8.37 -0.08
N SER A 18 0.99 9.31 -0.65
CA SER A 18 1.08 9.47 -2.12
C SER A 18 1.59 8.20 -2.81
N ASN A 19 2.61 7.57 -2.23
CA ASN A 19 3.19 6.33 -2.74
C ASN A 19 2.16 5.18 -2.69
N GLN A 20 1.50 4.99 -1.55
CA GLN A 20 0.47 3.96 -1.39
C GLN A 20 -0.68 4.15 -2.38
N HIS A 21 -1.19 5.38 -2.54
CA HIS A 21 -2.23 5.70 -3.51
C HIS A 21 -1.80 5.40 -4.96
N ALA A 22 -0.56 5.73 -5.33
CA ALA A 22 -0.02 5.43 -6.65
C ALA A 22 0.13 3.92 -6.89
N VAL A 23 0.52 3.14 -5.88
CA VAL A 23 0.58 1.68 -5.93
C VAL A 23 -0.80 1.09 -6.19
N ILE A 24 -1.81 1.50 -5.40
CA ILE A 24 -3.19 1.04 -5.56
C ILE A 24 -3.67 1.30 -6.99
N LYS A 25 -3.52 2.54 -7.48
CA LYS A 25 -3.94 2.91 -8.83
C LYS A 25 -3.27 2.05 -9.92
N LYS A 26 -1.97 1.78 -9.80
CA LYS A 26 -1.25 0.95 -10.77
C LYS A 26 -1.77 -0.49 -10.78
N VAL A 27 -1.96 -1.09 -9.61
CA VAL A 27 -2.48 -2.46 -9.50
C VAL A 27 -3.90 -2.54 -10.05
N MET A 28 -4.77 -1.57 -9.73
CA MET A 28 -6.14 -1.50 -10.28
C MET A 28 -6.18 -1.31 -11.80
N GLN A 29 -5.14 -0.71 -12.39
CA GLN A 29 -4.96 -0.60 -13.84
C GLN A 29 -4.39 -1.88 -14.48
N GLY A 30 -4.21 -2.96 -13.72
CA GLY A 30 -3.59 -4.20 -14.19
C GLY A 30 -2.07 -4.11 -14.38
N LYS A 31 -1.43 -3.05 -13.89
CA LYS A 31 0.03 -2.91 -13.96
C LYS A 31 0.69 -3.71 -12.86
N VAL A 32 1.78 -4.39 -13.21
CA VAL A 32 2.60 -5.12 -12.25
C VAL A 32 3.37 -4.12 -11.37
N VAL A 33 3.21 -4.25 -10.06
CA VAL A 33 3.99 -3.53 -9.04
C VAL A 33 4.67 -4.56 -8.15
N ALA A 34 5.99 -4.48 -8.02
CA ALA A 34 6.74 -5.38 -7.14
C ALA A 34 6.66 -4.93 -5.69
N CYS A 35 6.56 -5.88 -4.77
CA CYS A 35 6.69 -5.64 -3.33
C CYS A 35 8.13 -5.23 -3.00
N GLU A 36 8.30 -4.12 -2.29
CA GLU A 36 9.62 -3.58 -1.93
C GLU A 36 10.43 -4.51 -1.01
N LYS A 37 9.76 -5.41 -0.28
CA LYS A 37 10.42 -6.33 0.67
C LYS A 37 10.87 -7.65 0.03
N CYS A 38 10.05 -8.22 -0.86
CA CYS A 38 10.30 -9.57 -1.39
C CYS A 38 10.42 -9.65 -2.92
N GLY A 39 10.21 -8.54 -3.63
CA GLY A 39 10.26 -8.47 -5.10
C GLY A 39 9.10 -9.15 -5.83
N GLN A 40 8.24 -9.88 -5.14
CA GLN A 40 7.08 -10.54 -5.74
C GLN A 40 6.00 -9.52 -6.15
N PRO A 41 5.20 -9.81 -7.19
CA PRO A 41 4.12 -8.93 -7.60
C PRO A 41 3.09 -8.75 -6.49
N LEU A 42 2.60 -7.52 -6.35
CA LEU A 42 1.38 -7.21 -5.61
C LEU A 42 0.17 -7.60 -6.47
N VAL A 43 -0.77 -8.33 -5.86
CA VAL A 43 -1.98 -8.82 -6.51
C VAL A 43 -3.21 -8.23 -5.81
N LEU A 44 -4.28 -8.02 -6.58
CA LEU A 44 -5.59 -7.70 -6.05
C LEU A 44 -6.21 -8.96 -5.44
N ILE A 45 -6.73 -8.82 -4.23
CA ILE A 45 -7.50 -9.82 -3.50
C ILE A 45 -8.94 -9.27 -3.46
N THR A 46 -9.85 -9.93 -4.17
CA THR A 46 -11.24 -9.48 -4.26
C THR A 46 -12.09 -10.06 -3.12
N PRO A 47 -13.28 -9.49 -2.84
CA PRO A 47 -14.18 -10.03 -1.82
C PRO A 47 -14.61 -11.48 -2.07
N GLU A 48 -14.62 -11.96 -3.32
CA GLU A 48 -14.91 -13.37 -3.61
C GLU A 48 -13.78 -14.32 -3.20
N GLN A 49 -12.57 -13.79 -3.00
CA GLN A 49 -11.37 -14.57 -2.65
C GLN A 49 -11.05 -14.56 -1.16
N SER A 50 -11.46 -13.51 -0.42
CA SER A 50 -11.12 -13.35 1.00
C SER A 50 -12.08 -12.41 1.72
N GLU A 51 -12.32 -12.68 3.01
CA GLU A 51 -13.00 -11.76 3.94
C GLU A 51 -12.22 -10.46 4.18
N GLN A 52 -10.93 -10.43 3.82
CA GLN A 52 -10.07 -9.25 3.89
C GLN A 52 -9.61 -8.87 2.48
N PRO A 53 -10.47 -8.21 1.68
CA PRO A 53 -10.11 -7.81 0.34
C PRO A 53 -9.10 -6.65 0.37
N GLY A 54 -8.26 -6.58 -0.66
CA GLY A 54 -7.11 -5.67 -0.63
C GLY A 54 -6.11 -5.88 -1.75
N ILE A 55 -4.90 -5.37 -1.54
CA ILE A 55 -3.73 -5.60 -2.40
C ILE A 55 -2.60 -6.14 -1.53
N GLY A 56 -2.03 -7.28 -1.92
CA GLY A 56 -0.92 -7.87 -1.17
C GLY A 56 0.01 -8.71 -2.02
N CYS A 57 1.17 -9.06 -1.48
CA CYS A 57 2.03 -10.09 -2.07
C CYS A 57 1.76 -11.45 -1.40
N ILE A 58 2.04 -12.54 -2.11
CA ILE A 58 1.78 -13.92 -1.65
C ILE A 58 2.54 -14.23 -0.34
N LYS A 59 3.74 -13.66 -0.14
CA LYS A 59 4.53 -13.80 1.10
C LYS A 59 3.98 -13.01 2.30
N GLY A 60 2.98 -12.15 2.12
CA GLY A 60 2.39 -11.35 3.21
C GLY A 60 3.26 -10.19 3.72
N CYS A 61 4.27 -9.76 2.95
CA CYS A 61 5.19 -8.69 3.38
C CYS A 61 4.55 -7.29 3.37
N THR A 62 3.62 -7.09 2.43
CA THR A 62 2.83 -5.88 2.22
C THR A 62 1.39 -6.30 2.04
N PHE A 63 0.48 -5.64 2.77
CA PHE A 63 -0.95 -5.77 2.61
C PHE A 63 -1.59 -4.39 2.76
N ILE A 64 -2.40 -4.01 1.79
CA ILE A 64 -3.17 -2.77 1.76
C ILE A 64 -4.64 -3.19 1.74
N SER A 65 -5.33 -3.00 2.87
CA SER A 65 -6.76 -3.27 2.94
C SER A 65 -7.52 -2.32 2.03
N LEU A 66 -8.52 -2.83 1.31
CA LEU A 66 -9.42 -2.04 0.49
C LEU A 66 -10.85 -2.27 0.94
N GLU A 67 -11.62 -1.20 1.05
CA GLU A 67 -13.06 -1.29 1.27
C GLU A 67 -13.77 -1.36 -0.08
N PHE A 68 -14.51 -2.43 -0.31
CA PHE A 68 -15.39 -2.60 -1.47
C PHE A 68 -16.82 -2.37 -0.96
N ALA A 69 -17.37 -1.20 -1.27
CA ALA A 69 -18.74 -0.79 -0.91
C ALA A 69 -19.72 -1.04 -2.06
#